data_AF-A0A2D7VY47-F1
#
_entry.id   AF-A0A2D7VY47-F1
#
_cell.length_a   1.000
_cell.length_b   1.000
_cell.length_c   1.000
_cell.angle_alpha   90.00
_cell.angle_beta   90.00
_cell.angle_gamma   90.00
#
_symmetry.space_group_name_H-M   'P 1'
#
loop_
_entity.id
_entity.type
_entity.pdbx_description
1 polymer ?
#
loop_
_entity_poly.entity_id
_entity_poly.type
_entity_poly.pdbx_seq_one_letter_code
_entity_poly.pdbx_strand_id
1 'polypeptide(L)'
;MSIKSLPDPPSDYEQRHMTELQSLLEDNIRDSLKTNEDNIIENGSVILKSSGGNYFKVSVSDAGALSAVAVATDSDGRPITSGNPYV
;
A
#
# COMPACT_ATOMS: atom_id res chain seq x y z
N MET A 1 -5.52 40.60 33.18
CA MET A 1 -6.23 40.12 31.97
C MET A 1 -6.31 38.61 32.07
N SER A 2 -7.51 38.04 32.22
CA SER A 2 -7.68 36.58 32.36
C SER A 2 -7.68 35.96 30.96
N ILE A 3 -6.76 35.03 30.72
CA ILE A 3 -6.67 34.28 29.47
C ILE A 3 -7.85 33.30 29.50
N LYS A 4 -8.88 33.57 28.70
CA LYS A 4 -10.02 32.65 28.57
C LYS A 4 -9.47 31.37 27.97
N SER A 5 -9.31 30.33 28.80
CA SER A 5 -8.88 29.01 28.34
C SER A 5 -9.87 28.54 27.28
N LEU A 6 -9.33 27.97 26.20
CA LEU A 6 -10.16 27.34 25.19
C LEU A 6 -11.06 26.30 25.87
N PRO A 7 -12.33 26.18 25.43
CA PRO A 7 -13.22 25.17 25.98
C PRO A 7 -12.61 23.78 25.79
N ASP A 8 -12.80 22.91 26.77
CA ASP A 8 -12.39 21.53 26.67
C ASP A 8 -13.06 20.88 25.44
N PRO A 9 -12.33 20.03 24.70
CA PRO A 9 -12.92 19.33 23.57
C PRO A 9 -14.15 18.53 24.06
N PRO A 10 -15.20 18.44 23.23
CA PRO A 10 -16.38 17.65 23.57
C PRO A 10 -15.98 16.21 23.92
N SER A 11 -16.58 15.65 24.97
CA SER A 11 -16.37 14.24 25.35
C SER A 11 -16.92 13.27 24.31
N ASP A 12 -17.93 13.71 23.56
CA ASP A 12 -18.57 12.97 22.48
C ASP A 12 -18.66 13.86 21.25
N TYR A 13 -18.13 13.37 20.14
CA TYR A 13 -18.37 13.96 18.83
C TYR A 13 -19.70 13.44 18.29
N GLU A 14 -20.42 14.28 17.54
CA GLU A 14 -21.59 13.81 16.81
C GLU A 14 -21.21 12.59 15.95
N GLN A 15 -22.07 11.57 15.94
CA GLN A 15 -21.79 10.27 15.33
C GLN A 15 -21.30 10.37 13.88
N ARG A 16 -21.73 11.38 13.12
CA ARG A 16 -21.27 11.64 11.75
C ARG A 16 -19.76 11.96 11.68
N HIS A 17 -19.25 12.78 12.59
CA HIS A 17 -17.83 13.14 12.63
C HIS A 17 -16.96 11.96 13.07
N MET A 18 -17.48 11.07 13.93
CA MET A 18 -16.80 9.83 14.28
C MET A 18 -16.68 8.88 13.09
N THR A 19 -17.75 8.76 12.28
CA THR A 19 -17.74 7.94 11.07
C THR A 19 -16.80 8.50 9.99
N GLU A 20 -16.77 9.82 9.81
CA GLU A 20 -15.84 10.47 8.88
C GLU A 20 -14.38 10.27 9.30
N LEU A 21 -14.07 10.40 10.59
CA LEU A 21 -12.73 10.11 11.13
C LEU A 21 -12.33 8.65 10.93
N GLN A 22 -13.24 7.70 11.18
CA GLN A 22 -12.97 6.28 10.96
C GLN A 22 -12.71 5.98 9.48
N SER A 23 -13.52 6.54 8.57
CA SER A 23 -13.32 6.38 7.13
C SER A 23 -11.96 6.92 6.68
N LEU A 24 -11.58 8.11 7.15
CA LEU A 24 -10.27 8.70 6.83
C LEU A 24 -9.11 7.88 7.39
N LEU A 25 -9.27 7.27 8.57
CA LEU A 25 -8.26 6.39 9.16
C LEU A 25 -8.12 5.09 8.35
N GLU A 26 -9.25 4.50 7.93
CA GLU A 26 -9.29 3.30 7.11
C GLU A 26 -8.68 3.53 5.72
N ASP A 27 -8.97 4.67 5.10
CA ASP A 27 -8.40 5.06 3.81
C ASP A 27 -6.88 5.28 3.92
N ASN A 28 -6.40 5.92 5.00
CA ASN A 28 -4.97 6.13 5.24
C ASN A 28 -4.21 4.81 5.46
N ILE A 29 -4.84 3.84 6.14
CA ILE A 29 -4.27 2.50 6.36
C ILE A 29 -4.25 1.69 5.05
N ARG A 30 -5.26 1.86 4.19
CA ARG A 30 -5.37 1.13 2.92
C ARG A 30 -4.31 1.55 1.89
N ASP A 31 -3.92 2.82 1.89
CA ASP A 31 -3.04 3.39 0.84
C ASP A 31 -1.54 3.35 1.17
N SER A 32 -1.14 2.87 2.35
CA SER A 32 0.23 3.02 2.84
C SER A 32 1.03 1.70 2.83
N LEU A 33 1.88 1.52 1.83
CA LEU A 33 3.14 0.80 2.05
C LEU A 33 3.87 1.56 3.16
N LYS A 34 4.02 0.94 4.33
CA LYS A 34 4.64 1.61 5.46
C LYS A 34 6.10 1.88 5.12
N THR A 35 6.48 3.15 5.00
CA THR A 35 7.82 3.56 4.57
C THR A 35 8.86 3.49 5.69
N ASN A 36 8.41 3.36 6.95
CA ASN A 36 9.25 3.27 8.15
C ASN A 36 9.19 1.89 8.83
N GLU A 37 8.49 0.92 8.24
CA GLU A 37 8.39 -0.45 8.77
C GLU A 37 8.73 -1.46 7.68
N ASP A 38 9.20 -2.63 8.09
CA ASP A 38 9.38 -3.75 7.18
C ASP A 38 8.02 -4.22 6.67
N ASN A 39 7.86 -4.30 5.35
CA ASN A 39 6.65 -4.81 4.73
C ASN A 39 6.79 -6.32 4.58
N ILE A 40 6.01 -7.07 5.36
CA ILE A 40 5.98 -8.53 5.31
C ILE A 40 4.91 -8.96 4.31
N ILE A 41 5.32 -9.72 3.29
CA ILE A 41 4.41 -10.30 2.30
C ILE A 41 4.42 -11.80 2.55
N GLU A 42 3.34 -12.30 3.15
CA GLU A 42 3.24 -13.71 3.55
C GLU A 42 3.24 -14.65 2.35
N ASN A 43 2.59 -14.26 1.25
CA ASN A 43 2.48 -15.06 0.03
C ASN A 43 2.54 -14.18 -1.22
N GLY A 44 3.19 -14.66 -2.28
CA GLY A 44 3.19 -14.03 -3.60
C GLY A 44 4.52 -13.39 -3.98
N SER A 45 4.45 -12.29 -4.72
CA SER A 45 5.63 -11.63 -5.31
C SER A 45 5.41 -10.12 -5.43
N VAL A 46 6.49 -9.36 -5.28
CA VAL A 46 6.49 -7.90 -5.51
C VAL A 46 6.91 -7.60 -6.94
N ILE A 47 6.23 -6.69 -7.61
CA ILE A 47 6.67 -6.16 -8.90
C ILE A 47 7.20 -4.75 -8.69
N LEU A 48 8.47 -4.54 -9.03
CA LEU A 48 9.18 -3.26 -8.92
C LEU A 48 9.45 -2.70 -10.31
N LYS A 49 9.28 -1.39 -10.46
CA LYS A 49 9.65 -0.65 -11.67
C LYS A 49 11.01 0.02 -11.46
N SER A 50 11.96 -0.27 -12.34
CA SER A 50 13.25 0.43 -12.37
C SER A 50 13.10 1.86 -12.88
N SER A 51 14.09 2.71 -12.61
CA SER A 51 14.15 4.08 -13.15
C SER A 51 14.16 4.12 -14.69
N GLY A 52 14.67 3.07 -15.34
CA GLY A 52 14.64 2.90 -16.79
C GLY A 52 13.29 2.43 -17.34
N GLY A 53 12.28 2.25 -16.50
CA GLY A 53 10.92 1.87 -16.91
C GLY A 53 10.66 0.36 -16.98
N ASN A 54 11.68 -0.48 -16.84
CA ASN A 54 11.54 -1.94 -16.85
C ASN A 54 10.93 -2.45 -15.53
N TYR A 55 10.09 -3.47 -15.62
CA TYR A 55 9.48 -4.12 -14.45
C TYR A 55 10.19 -5.43 -14.10
N PHE A 56 10.30 -5.71 -12.81
CA PHE A 56 10.92 -6.91 -12.27
C PHE A 56 10.05 -7.52 -11.18
N LYS A 57 9.82 -8.82 -11.24
CA LYS A 57 9.13 -9.60 -10.22
C LYS A 57 10.15 -10.19 -9.26
N VAL A 58 9.98 -9.90 -7.98
CA VAL A 58 10.78 -10.43 -6.87
C VAL A 58 9.93 -11.41 -6.09
N SER A 59 10.44 -12.62 -5.88
CA SER A 59 9.79 -13.68 -5.11
C SER A 59 10.81 -14.49 -4.33
N VAL A 60 10.38 -15.07 -3.21
CA VAL A 60 11.15 -16.01 -2.40
C VAL A 60 10.51 -17.38 -2.56
N SER A 61 11.31 -18.41 -2.86
CA SER A 61 10.81 -19.79 -2.92
C SER A 61 10.67 -20.39 -1.52
N ASP A 62 9.92 -21.49 -1.40
CA ASP A 62 9.76 -22.22 -0.13
C ASP A 62 11.09 -22.74 0.44
N ALA A 63 12.12 -22.89 -0.42
CA ALA A 63 13.48 -23.23 -0.01
C ALA A 63 14.28 -22.02 0.51
N GLY A 64 13.68 -20.83 0.57
CA GLY A 64 14.32 -19.59 1.02
C GLY A 64 15.16 -18.88 -0.05
N ALA A 65 15.05 -19.27 -1.32
CA ALA A 65 15.84 -18.64 -2.39
C ALA A 65 15.13 -17.40 -2.95
N LEU A 66 15.82 -16.25 -2.94
CA LEU A 66 15.36 -15.02 -3.58
C LEU A 66 15.60 -15.09 -5.10
N SER A 67 14.57 -14.79 -5.89
CA SER A 67 14.64 -14.70 -7.35
C SER A 67 14.08 -13.37 -7.84
N ALA A 68 14.73 -12.80 -8.86
CA ALA A 68 14.25 -11.62 -9.58
C ALA A 68 14.18 -11.92 -11.08
N VAL A 69 13.01 -11.69 -11.69
CA VAL A 69 12.76 -11.99 -13.11
C VAL A 69 12.16 -10.76 -13.79
N ALA A 70 12.61 -10.44 -15.00
CA ALA A 70 12.03 -9.37 -15.80
C ALA A 70 10.57 -9.69 -16.18
N VAL A 71 9.70 -8.68 -16.10
CA VAL A 71 8.26 -8.82 -16.40
C VAL A 71 7.97 -8.17 -17.74
N ALA A 72 7.28 -8.89 -18.61
CA ALA A 72 6.79 -8.36 -19.87
C ALA A 72 5.71 -7.29 -19.62
N THR A 73 5.59 -6.32 -20.52
CA THR A 73 4.56 -5.29 -20.46
C THR A 73 3.54 -5.46 -21.56
N ASP A 74 2.29 -5.08 -21.29
CA ASP A 74 1.25 -4.98 -22.32
C ASP A 74 1.46 -3.75 -23.22
N SER A 75 0.53 -3.54 -24.17
CA SER A 75 0.54 -2.39 -25.09
C SER A 75 0.44 -1.04 -24.38
N ASP A 76 -0.07 -1.02 -23.15
CA ASP A 76 -0.24 0.19 -22.34
C ASP A 76 0.95 0.41 -21.38
N GLY A 77 1.99 -0.43 -21.48
CA GLY A 77 3.20 -0.32 -20.65
C GLY A 77 3.00 -0.75 -19.20
N ARG A 78 1.96 -1.55 -18.92
CA ARG A 78 1.68 -2.13 -17.60
C ARG A 78 2.27 -3.54 -17.51
N PRO A 79 2.78 -3.96 -16.33
CA PRO A 79 3.35 -5.28 -16.17
C PRO A 79 2.27 -6.37 -16.31
N ILE A 80 2.57 -7.41 -17.08
CA ILE A 80 1.70 -8.58 -17.21
C ILE A 80 1.90 -9.45 -15.96
N THR A 81 0.95 -9.39 -15.03
CA THR A 81 1.04 -10.02 -13.70
C THR A 81 0.41 -11.41 -13.63
N SER A 82 -0.37 -11.77 -14.64
CA SER A 82 -0.89 -13.12 -14.86
C SER A 82 -0.78 -13.43 -16.35
N GLY A 83 -0.02 -14.47 -16.69
CA GLY A 83 -0.08 -15.02 -18.03
C GLY A 83 -1.42 -15.70 -18.17
N ASN A 84 -2.36 -15.11 -18.90
CA ASN A 84 -3.48 -15.89 -19.40
C ASN A 84 -2.86 -16.94 -20.35
N PRO A 85 -2.96 -18.25 -20.05
CA PRO A 85 -2.28 -19.30 -20.83
C PRO A 85 -2.86 -19.48 -22.25
N TYR A 86 -3.83 -18.67 -22.65
CA TYR A 86 -4.52 -18.71 -23.93
C TYR A 86 -4.26 -17.48 -24.83
N VAL A 87 -3.15 -16.77 -24.63
CA VAL A 87 -2.69 -15.68 -25.51
C VAL A 87 -1.30 -15.98 -26.03
#